data_AF-A0A3S1B3L9-F1
#
_entry.id   AF-A0A3S1B3L9-F1
#
_cell.length_a   1.000
_cell.length_b   1.000
_cell.length_c   1.000
_cell.angle_alpha   90.00
_cell.angle_beta   90.00
_cell.angle_gamma   90.00
#
_symmetry.space_group_name_H-M   'P 1'
#
loop_
_entity.id
_entity.type
_entity.pdbx_description
1 polymer ?
#
loop_
_entity_poly.entity_id
_entity_poly.type
_entity_poly.pdbx_seq_one_letter_code
_entity_poly.pdbx_strand_id
1 'polypeptide(L)'
;MWMFRHSLALDQADRQNTWAALCTVILALVTFLLPLTPTLPGQTEPQAGEGVRPAPTSGTVATKLPRQYEARCWCPSLFTQSHVHYAHAVCAGAFNFIARGGNASEALANLYAVRMPGAPEPARFGPEWFRTGQDRGADVSQGDNVQQQQQQQQQQQQQQQQQQRQKEYDEKTYRFLYITTPVSIFQLAVCLTIPCMVWTVLGSLLGGVNVDQTLVTANVGSKLDHASRRKLHAELSEAARASQWKTSSLYLLFKILLCAAPIAEALVVYHSLLPQTRDLIPNSQPADNKQNIDHLSKISDTLNNVGKENETLTSTANQSMRLICGFTTRMFTNVQRYEMECLFTTEDLPEPAPTDKEPSFAPDARNLPHTARVSQVSHVQVYECLYLILLTLLLALAVNNAASLLVWLARLSCRPRQLADLHLDAYFLLLMARENAGLDFVTALSRGDAKRGEHGLEATD
;
A
#
# COMPACT_ATOMS: atom_id res chain seq x y z
N MET A 1 27.32 -0.41 1.39
CA MET A 1 27.65 -1.61 2.20
C MET A 1 28.12 -1.29 3.62
N TRP A 2 28.75 -0.13 3.88
CA TRP A 2 29.25 0.25 5.21
C TRP A 2 28.16 0.45 6.29
N MET A 3 26.94 0.87 5.92
CA MET A 3 25.84 1.08 6.89
C MET A 3 25.34 -0.21 7.57
N PHE A 4 25.67 -1.39 7.05
CA PHE A 4 25.26 -2.68 7.64
C PHE A 4 26.35 -3.32 8.50
N ARG A 5 27.53 -2.70 8.61
CA ARG A 5 28.52 -3.19 9.57
C ARG A 5 28.01 -2.90 10.97
N HIS A 6 27.88 -3.96 11.77
CA HIS A 6 27.54 -3.90 13.18
C HIS A 6 28.55 -2.99 13.89
N SER A 7 28.14 -1.76 14.15
CA SER A 7 28.85 -0.91 15.09
C SER A 7 28.52 -1.43 16.49
N LEU A 8 29.57 -1.77 17.24
CA LEU A 8 29.48 -2.26 18.62
C LEU A 8 29.11 -1.11 19.56
N ALA A 9 29.19 0.14 19.10
CA ALA A 9 28.76 1.32 19.82
C ALA A 9 27.23 1.51 19.84
N LEU A 10 26.45 0.63 19.19
CA LEU A 10 24.98 0.64 19.24
C LEU A 10 24.47 -0.49 20.14
N ASP A 11 23.49 -0.19 20.98
CA ASP A 11 22.83 -1.22 21.77
C ASP A 11 21.86 -2.07 20.92
N GLN A 12 21.31 -3.12 21.51
CA GLN A 12 20.37 -3.99 20.81
C GLN A 12 19.08 -3.25 20.38
N ALA A 13 18.65 -2.23 21.12
CA ALA A 13 17.46 -1.45 20.79
C ALA A 13 17.72 -0.53 19.58
N ASP A 14 18.91 0.08 19.51
CA ASP A 14 19.34 0.89 18.37
C ASP A 14 19.41 0.07 17.09
N ARG A 15 19.78 -1.21 17.20
CA ARG A 15 19.77 -2.12 16.07
C ARG A 15 18.37 -2.31 15.49
N GLN A 16 17.33 -2.33 16.32
CA GLN A 16 15.94 -2.39 15.85
C GLN A 16 15.56 -1.12 15.09
N ASN A 17 16.08 0.05 15.47
CA ASN A 17 15.88 1.30 14.73
C ASN A 17 16.47 1.24 13.32
N THR A 18 17.66 0.68 13.16
CA THR A 18 18.27 0.48 11.83
C THR A 18 17.42 -0.43 10.95
N TRP A 19 16.86 -1.50 11.51
CA TRP A 19 15.93 -2.37 10.77
C TRP A 19 14.64 -1.66 10.41
N ALA A 20 14.08 -0.84 11.31
CA ALA A 20 12.89 -0.05 11.02
C ALA A 20 13.13 1.00 9.94
N ALA A 21 14.28 1.68 9.96
CA ALA A 21 14.70 2.58 8.90
C ALA A 21 14.83 1.82 7.56
N LEU A 22 15.42 0.62 7.55
CA LEU A 22 15.46 -0.21 6.35
C LEU A 22 14.07 -0.61 5.86
N CYS A 23 13.18 -1.05 6.76
CA CYS A 23 11.82 -1.42 6.43
C CYS A 23 11.03 -0.22 5.85
N THR A 24 11.21 0.98 6.39
CA THR A 24 10.58 2.20 5.86
C THR A 24 11.13 2.60 4.49
N VAL A 25 12.45 2.44 4.24
CA VAL A 25 13.03 2.61 2.90
C VAL A 25 12.45 1.59 1.91
N ILE A 26 12.33 0.31 2.30
CA ILE A 26 11.74 -0.72 1.46
C ILE A 26 10.26 -0.39 1.18
N LEU A 27 9.52 0.07 2.19
CA LEU A 27 8.14 0.50 2.04
C LEU A 27 8.00 1.70 1.08
N ALA A 28 8.91 2.68 1.18
CA ALA A 28 8.98 3.81 0.25
C ALA A 28 9.24 3.33 -1.18
N LEU A 29 10.16 2.37 -1.36
CA LEU A 29 10.49 1.81 -2.66
C LEU A 29 9.30 1.03 -3.24
N VAL A 30 8.65 0.18 -2.44
CA VAL A 30 7.47 -0.58 -2.86
C VAL A 30 6.32 0.35 -3.25
N THR A 31 6.05 1.39 -2.45
CA THR A 31 5.02 2.39 -2.78
C THR A 31 5.35 3.19 -4.03
N PHE A 32 6.63 3.48 -4.28
CA PHE A 32 7.09 4.12 -5.51
C PHE A 32 6.95 3.21 -6.74
N LEU A 33 7.20 1.91 -6.58
CA LEU A 33 7.10 0.92 -7.66
C LEU A 33 5.65 0.49 -7.95
N LEU A 34 4.73 0.65 -6.99
CA LEU A 34 3.32 0.28 -7.15
C LEU A 34 2.65 0.84 -8.43
N PRO A 35 2.76 2.15 -8.76
CA PRO A 35 2.26 2.70 -10.03
C PRO A 35 2.93 2.14 -11.28
N LEU A 36 4.18 1.68 -11.16
CA LEU A 36 4.95 1.13 -12.29
C LEU A 36 4.62 -0.33 -12.54
N THR A 37 4.07 -1.03 -11.54
CA THR A 37 3.47 -2.34 -11.75
C THR A 37 2.34 -2.14 -12.77
N PRO A 38 2.46 -2.70 -13.98
CA PRO A 38 1.33 -2.71 -14.89
C PRO A 38 0.20 -3.34 -14.10
N THR A 39 -0.88 -2.59 -13.87
CA THR A 39 -2.12 -3.16 -13.35
C THR A 39 -2.50 -4.21 -14.37
N LEU A 40 -2.07 -5.45 -14.16
CA LEU A 40 -2.44 -6.60 -14.98
C LEU A 40 -3.96 -6.56 -14.96
N PRO A 41 -4.60 -6.14 -16.06
CA PRO A 41 -6.04 -5.98 -16.08
C PRO A 41 -6.60 -7.38 -15.97
N GLY A 42 -6.91 -7.81 -14.75
CA GLY A 42 -7.39 -9.16 -14.42
C GLY A 42 -6.73 -10.23 -15.28
N GLN A 43 -5.45 -10.56 -15.03
CA GLN A 43 -4.93 -11.82 -15.53
C GLN A 43 -5.64 -12.93 -14.74
N THR A 44 -6.85 -13.28 -15.17
CA THR A 44 -7.39 -14.63 -14.98
C THR A 44 -6.34 -15.54 -15.59
N GLU A 45 -5.57 -16.17 -14.71
CA GLU A 45 -4.55 -17.14 -15.04
C GLU A 45 -5.18 -18.17 -16.00
N PRO A 46 -4.73 -18.26 -17.27
CA PRO A 46 -5.12 -19.39 -18.09
C PRO A 46 -4.49 -20.61 -17.43
N GLN A 47 -5.31 -21.46 -16.79
CA GLN A 47 -4.89 -22.79 -16.36
C GLN A 47 -4.53 -23.62 -17.60
N ALA A 48 -3.34 -23.40 -18.12
CA ALA A 48 -2.65 -24.29 -19.03
C ALA A 48 -1.57 -24.99 -18.21
N GLY A 49 -1.94 -26.11 -17.59
CA GLY A 49 -1.07 -26.85 -16.68
C GLY A 49 -1.71 -28.14 -16.21
N GLU A 50 -1.79 -29.09 -17.14
CA GLU A 50 -2.22 -30.47 -16.96
C GLU A 50 -1.41 -31.17 -15.84
N GLY A 51 -2.09 -31.69 -14.81
CA GLY A 51 -1.56 -32.75 -13.94
C GLY A 51 -1.41 -32.41 -12.46
N VAL A 52 -2.21 -33.11 -11.64
CA VAL A 52 -2.15 -33.27 -10.17
C VAL A 52 -3.01 -32.27 -9.34
N ARG A 53 -4.28 -32.65 -9.17
CA ARG A 53 -5.22 -32.10 -8.17
C ARG A 53 -4.79 -32.46 -6.74
N PRO A 54 -4.59 -31.50 -5.81
CA PRO A 54 -4.77 -31.77 -4.39
C PRO A 54 -6.28 -31.85 -4.05
N ALA A 55 -6.64 -32.74 -3.14
CA ALA A 55 -8.01 -33.03 -2.75
C ALA A 55 -8.71 -31.80 -2.11
N PRO A 56 -10.00 -31.57 -2.39
CA PRO A 56 -10.75 -30.44 -1.84
C PRO A 56 -11.07 -30.67 -0.36
N THR A 57 -10.49 -29.87 0.52
CA THR A 57 -11.02 -29.66 1.87
C THR A 57 -12.25 -28.76 1.78
N SER A 58 -13.38 -29.33 2.17
CA SER A 58 -14.73 -28.78 2.20
C SER A 58 -14.87 -27.50 3.03
N GLY A 59 -15.59 -26.50 2.51
CA GLY A 59 -16.18 -25.45 3.37
C GLY A 59 -16.25 -24.02 2.83
N THR A 60 -15.73 -23.68 1.64
CA THR A 60 -15.84 -22.32 1.11
C THR A 60 -17.06 -22.16 0.20
N VAL A 61 -18.00 -21.33 0.65
CA VAL A 61 -19.17 -20.88 -0.10
C VAL A 61 -18.70 -20.29 -1.43
N ALA A 62 -18.99 -20.98 -2.52
CA ALA A 62 -18.66 -20.54 -3.87
C ALA A 62 -19.45 -19.27 -4.21
N THR A 63 -18.87 -18.10 -3.95
CA THR A 63 -19.35 -16.84 -4.50
C THR A 63 -19.29 -16.94 -6.02
N LYS A 64 -20.46 -17.05 -6.65
CA LYS A 64 -20.62 -17.14 -8.11
C LYS A 64 -19.93 -15.93 -8.74
N LEU A 65 -18.71 -16.12 -9.26
CA LEU A 65 -17.98 -15.07 -9.94
C LEU A 65 -18.85 -14.56 -11.11
N PRO A 66 -18.92 -13.23 -11.33
CA PRO A 66 -19.63 -12.68 -12.48
C PRO A 66 -19.07 -13.28 -13.77
N ARG A 67 -19.95 -13.69 -14.69
CA ARG A 67 -19.59 -14.27 -15.98
C ARG A 67 -18.61 -13.34 -16.71
N GLN A 68 -17.51 -13.91 -17.19
CA GLN A 68 -16.57 -13.21 -18.06
C GLN A 68 -16.94 -13.50 -19.51
N TYR A 69 -16.95 -12.44 -20.32
CA TYR A 69 -17.20 -12.50 -21.75
C TYR A 69 -15.89 -12.31 -22.51
N GLU A 70 -15.65 -13.18 -23.47
CA GLU A 70 -14.60 -13.04 -24.48
C GLU A 70 -15.20 -12.30 -25.69
N ALA A 71 -14.44 -11.39 -26.30
CA ALA A 71 -14.86 -10.68 -27.51
C ALA A 71 -14.02 -11.13 -28.70
N ARG A 72 -14.68 -11.54 -29.78
CA ARG A 72 -14.07 -11.83 -31.08
C ARG A 72 -14.51 -10.79 -32.10
N CYS A 73 -13.63 -9.83 -32.35
CA CYS A 73 -13.88 -8.71 -33.24
C CYS A 73 -13.40 -8.97 -34.67
N TRP A 74 -14.21 -8.56 -35.64
CA TRP A 74 -13.88 -8.55 -37.06
C TRP A 74 -12.89 -7.42 -37.36
N CYS A 75 -11.60 -7.72 -37.23
CA CYS A 75 -10.52 -6.75 -37.43
C CYS A 75 -10.18 -6.58 -38.92
N PRO A 76 -9.76 -5.38 -39.38
CA PRO A 76 -9.26 -5.18 -40.74
C PRO A 76 -8.06 -6.08 -41.04
N SER A 77 -7.91 -6.51 -42.29
CA SER A 77 -6.79 -7.38 -42.71
C SER A 77 -5.40 -6.76 -42.54
N LEU A 78 -5.31 -5.44 -42.41
CA LEU A 78 -4.08 -4.70 -42.14
C LEU A 78 -3.60 -4.85 -40.68
N PHE A 79 -4.44 -5.37 -39.78
CA PHE A 79 -4.08 -5.54 -38.37
C PHE A 79 -3.12 -6.71 -38.21
N THR A 80 -2.01 -6.49 -37.51
CA THR A 80 -1.14 -7.56 -37.03
C THR A 80 -1.85 -8.37 -35.95
N GLN A 81 -1.37 -9.58 -35.68
CA GLN A 81 -1.93 -10.44 -34.62
C GLN A 81 -1.99 -9.73 -33.26
N SER A 82 -1.01 -8.89 -32.93
CA SER A 82 -1.01 -8.09 -31.70
C SER A 82 -2.13 -7.04 -31.67
N HIS A 83 -2.43 -6.37 -32.80
CA HIS A 83 -3.56 -5.44 -32.89
C HIS A 83 -4.91 -6.16 -32.76
N VAL A 84 -5.02 -7.38 -33.29
CA VAL A 84 -6.23 -8.22 -33.14
C VAL A 84 -6.45 -8.57 -31.66
N HIS A 85 -5.42 -9.07 -30.97
CA HIS A 85 -5.51 -9.36 -29.54
C HIS A 85 -5.83 -8.12 -28.70
N TYR A 86 -5.23 -6.96 -29.05
CA TYR A 86 -5.55 -5.70 -28.40
C TYR A 86 -7.03 -5.31 -28.58
N ALA A 87 -7.58 -5.40 -29.80
CA ALA A 87 -8.97 -5.10 -30.07
C ALA A 87 -9.93 -6.04 -29.29
N HIS A 88 -9.63 -7.34 -29.28
CA HIS A 88 -10.40 -8.34 -28.52
C HIS A 88 -10.40 -8.01 -27.02
N ALA A 89 -9.22 -7.76 -26.44
CA ALA A 89 -9.09 -7.46 -25.01
C ALA A 89 -9.79 -6.15 -24.61
N VAL A 90 -9.63 -5.09 -25.40
CA VAL A 90 -10.26 -3.79 -25.13
C VAL A 90 -11.78 -3.88 -25.18
N CYS A 91 -12.33 -4.54 -26.20
CA CYS A 91 -13.78 -4.69 -26.37
C CYS A 91 -14.38 -5.63 -25.31
N ALA A 92 -13.72 -6.75 -25.00
CA ALA A 92 -14.12 -7.64 -23.91
C ALA A 92 -14.09 -6.91 -22.55
N GLY A 93 -13.04 -6.14 -22.29
CA GLY A 93 -12.91 -5.34 -21.07
C GLY A 93 -14.04 -4.33 -20.91
N ALA A 94 -14.38 -3.59 -21.99
CA ALA A 94 -15.48 -2.63 -21.98
C ALA A 94 -16.83 -3.31 -21.69
N PHE A 95 -17.11 -4.44 -22.34
CA PHE A 95 -18.37 -5.16 -22.12
C PHE A 95 -18.47 -5.74 -20.70
N ASN A 96 -17.40 -6.38 -20.22
CA ASN A 96 -17.34 -6.92 -18.87
C ASN A 96 -17.49 -5.83 -17.79
N PHE A 97 -16.95 -4.63 -18.02
CA PHE A 97 -17.13 -3.49 -17.13
C PHE A 97 -18.60 -3.05 -17.06
N ILE A 98 -19.26 -2.91 -18.22
CA ILE A 98 -20.68 -2.55 -18.30
C ILE A 98 -21.57 -3.63 -17.69
N ALA A 99 -21.29 -4.91 -17.98
CA ALA A 99 -22.04 -6.05 -17.45
C ALA A 99 -21.97 -6.15 -15.91
N ARG A 100 -20.93 -5.56 -15.29
CA ARG A 100 -20.78 -5.46 -13.82
C ARG A 100 -21.45 -4.21 -13.22
N GLY A 101 -22.17 -3.44 -14.03
CA GLY A 101 -22.84 -2.21 -13.61
C GLY A 101 -21.95 -0.96 -13.67
N GLY A 102 -20.81 -1.02 -14.37
CA GLY A 102 -19.99 0.16 -14.64
C GLY A 102 -20.68 1.13 -15.60
N ASN A 103 -20.39 2.42 -15.46
CA ASN A 103 -20.95 3.45 -16.34
C ASN A 103 -20.38 3.31 -17.77
N ALA A 104 -21.24 3.13 -18.78
CA ALA A 104 -20.79 2.92 -20.17
C ALA A 104 -19.90 4.08 -20.72
N SER A 105 -20.04 5.30 -20.19
CA SER A 105 -19.22 6.45 -20.58
C SER A 105 -17.76 6.40 -20.09
N GLU A 106 -17.46 5.56 -19.10
CA GLU A 106 -16.12 5.40 -18.52
C GLU A 106 -15.35 4.22 -19.16
N ALA A 107 -16.02 3.43 -20.00
CA ALA A 107 -15.37 2.33 -20.71
C ALA A 107 -14.36 2.86 -21.73
N LEU A 108 -13.21 2.18 -21.85
CA LEU A 108 -12.17 2.47 -22.86
C LEU A 108 -12.66 2.32 -24.31
N ALA A 109 -13.80 1.65 -24.51
CA ALA A 109 -14.45 1.49 -25.79
C ALA A 109 -15.97 1.71 -25.66
N ASN A 110 -16.55 2.32 -26.68
CA ASN A 110 -17.99 2.49 -26.79
C ASN A 110 -18.60 1.23 -27.45
N LEU A 111 -19.71 0.74 -26.92
CA LEU A 111 -20.43 -0.39 -27.51
C LEU A 111 -21.76 0.08 -28.10
N TYR A 112 -22.08 -0.36 -29.32
CA TYR A 112 -23.31 -0.04 -30.03
C TYR A 112 -23.99 -1.32 -30.54
N ALA A 113 -25.30 -1.33 -30.69
CA ALA A 113 -26.00 -2.45 -31.32
C ALA A 113 -25.75 -2.46 -32.84
N VAL A 114 -25.67 -3.65 -33.46
CA VAL A 114 -25.48 -3.78 -34.91
C VAL A 114 -26.72 -3.25 -35.66
N ARG A 115 -26.50 -2.36 -36.63
CA ARG A 115 -27.55 -1.78 -37.48
C ARG A 115 -27.90 -2.75 -38.61
N MET A 116 -29.16 -3.21 -38.65
CA MET A 116 -29.69 -3.92 -39.83
C MET A 116 -30.02 -2.89 -40.94
N PRO A 117 -29.62 -3.14 -42.21
CA PRO A 117 -29.94 -2.24 -43.32
C PRO A 117 -31.46 -2.13 -43.52
N GLY A 118 -31.99 -0.91 -43.48
CA GLY A 118 -33.43 -0.61 -43.58
C GLY A 118 -34.08 -0.15 -42.27
N ALA A 119 -33.40 -0.23 -41.13
CA ALA A 119 -33.90 0.32 -39.87
C ALA A 119 -33.69 1.86 -39.79
N PRO A 120 -34.68 2.63 -39.26
CA PRO A 120 -34.52 4.05 -38.97
C PRO A 120 -33.29 4.27 -38.09
N GLU A 121 -32.67 5.45 -38.21
CA GLU A 121 -31.45 5.82 -37.51
C GLU A 121 -31.53 5.42 -36.03
N PRO A 122 -30.65 4.53 -35.53
CA PRO A 122 -30.76 4.06 -34.17
C PRO A 122 -30.54 5.27 -33.25
N ALA A 123 -31.52 5.50 -32.37
CA ALA A 123 -31.33 6.40 -31.24
C ALA A 123 -30.00 6.03 -30.59
N ARG A 124 -29.08 7.01 -30.51
CA ARG A 124 -27.90 6.88 -29.67
C ARG A 124 -28.38 6.32 -28.33
N PHE A 125 -27.67 5.33 -27.78
CA PHE A 125 -27.89 4.88 -26.41
C PHE A 125 -27.51 6.01 -25.43
N GLY A 126 -28.32 7.05 -25.40
CA GLY A 126 -28.56 7.88 -24.23
C GLY A 126 -29.70 7.27 -23.42
N PRO A 127 -29.90 7.71 -22.17
CA PRO A 127 -30.85 7.12 -21.21
C PRO A 127 -32.35 7.31 -21.55
N GLU A 128 -32.74 7.41 -22.82
CA GLU A 128 -34.14 7.66 -23.24
C GLU A 128 -35.02 6.40 -23.36
N TRP A 129 -34.48 5.19 -23.17
CA TRP A 129 -35.21 3.92 -23.33
C TRP A 129 -36.28 3.61 -22.26
N PHE A 130 -36.70 4.61 -21.45
CA PHE A 130 -37.78 4.48 -20.46
C PHE A 130 -39.04 5.29 -20.73
N ARG A 131 -39.21 5.87 -21.92
CA ARG A 131 -40.54 6.41 -22.31
C ARG A 131 -41.44 5.27 -22.79
N THR A 132 -42.18 4.69 -21.85
CA THR A 132 -43.38 3.91 -22.15
C THR A 132 -44.30 4.76 -23.04
N GLY A 133 -44.51 4.27 -24.25
CA GLY A 133 -45.38 4.87 -25.24
C GLY A 133 -46.84 4.77 -24.80
N GLN A 134 -47.35 5.84 -24.23
CA GLN A 134 -48.76 6.17 -24.21
C GLN A 134 -48.86 7.68 -24.41
N ASP A 135 -48.99 8.11 -25.66
CA ASP A 135 -50.23 8.77 -26.06
C ASP A 135 -50.31 9.06 -27.56
N ARG A 136 -51.48 8.73 -28.09
CA ARG A 136 -52.00 9.13 -29.38
C ARG A 136 -52.23 10.64 -29.37
N GLY A 137 -51.86 11.27 -30.49
CA GLY A 137 -52.53 12.43 -31.09
C GLY A 137 -53.11 13.49 -30.16
N ALA A 138 -52.41 14.61 -30.05
CA ALA A 138 -53.06 15.90 -29.90
C ALA A 138 -52.23 16.95 -30.63
N ASP A 139 -52.93 17.72 -31.46
CA ASP A 139 -52.42 18.86 -32.19
C ASP A 139 -51.73 19.88 -31.27
N VAL A 140 -50.57 20.33 -31.77
CA VAL A 140 -50.08 21.71 -31.76
C VAL A 140 -50.54 22.58 -30.57
N SER A 141 -49.69 22.65 -29.54
CA SER A 141 -49.52 23.87 -28.75
C SER A 141 -48.06 24.31 -28.88
N GLN A 142 -47.82 25.24 -29.80
CA GLN A 142 -46.52 25.74 -30.25
C GLN A 142 -45.81 26.64 -29.21
N GLY A 143 -46.28 26.69 -27.96
CA GLY A 143 -45.77 27.54 -26.88
C GLY A 143 -44.83 26.85 -25.88
N ASP A 144 -44.86 25.52 -25.74
CA ASP A 144 -44.16 24.83 -24.63
C ASP A 144 -42.71 24.41 -24.96
N ASN A 145 -42.30 24.47 -26.23
CA ASN A 145 -40.95 24.07 -26.66
C ASN A 145 -39.85 25.00 -26.11
N VAL A 146 -40.14 26.29 -25.89
CA VAL A 146 -39.12 27.23 -25.38
C VAL A 146 -38.79 26.93 -23.92
N GLN A 147 -39.78 26.53 -23.12
CA GLN A 147 -39.56 26.21 -21.71
C GLN A 147 -38.83 24.87 -21.52
N GLN A 148 -39.10 23.89 -22.40
CA GLN A 148 -38.39 22.60 -22.39
C GLN A 148 -36.94 22.73 -22.88
N GLN A 149 -36.67 23.61 -23.85
CA GLN A 149 -35.31 23.87 -24.34
C GLN A 149 -34.45 24.61 -23.31
N GLN A 150 -35.05 25.50 -22.49
CA GLN A 150 -34.34 26.15 -21.38
C GLN A 150 -33.99 25.18 -20.25
N GLN A 151 -34.85 24.19 -19.99
CA GLN A 151 -34.61 23.18 -18.94
C GLN A 151 -33.50 22.19 -19.33
N GLN A 152 -33.41 21.81 -20.61
CA GLN A 152 -32.31 20.96 -21.12
C GLN A 152 -30.94 21.66 -21.03
N GLN A 153 -30.89 22.99 -21.28
CA GLN A 153 -29.63 23.74 -21.19
C GLN A 153 -29.09 23.82 -19.74
N GLN A 154 -29.97 23.92 -18.74
CA GLN A 154 -29.56 23.89 -17.32
C GLN A 154 -29.02 22.52 -16.89
N GLN A 155 -29.62 21.41 -17.36
CA GLN A 155 -29.11 20.06 -17.05
C GLN A 155 -27.72 19.80 -17.65
N GLN A 156 -27.46 20.26 -18.89
CA GLN A 156 -26.14 20.10 -19.50
C GLN A 156 -25.04 20.87 -18.76
N GLN A 157 -25.34 22.06 -18.24
CA GLN A 157 -24.38 22.84 -17.44
C GLN A 157 -24.04 22.15 -16.11
N GLN A 158 -25.01 21.55 -15.43
CA GLN A 158 -24.75 20.81 -14.19
C GLN A 158 -23.90 19.55 -14.42
N GLN A 159 -24.12 18.81 -15.52
CA GLN A 159 -23.29 17.64 -15.85
C GLN A 159 -21.84 18.02 -16.17
N GLN A 160 -21.60 19.10 -16.93
CA GLN A 160 -20.24 19.54 -17.20
C GLN A 160 -19.50 19.96 -15.93
N GLN A 161 -20.19 20.62 -14.99
CA GLN A 161 -19.58 21.04 -13.73
C GLN A 161 -19.26 19.83 -12.81
N GLN A 162 -20.08 18.78 -12.85
CA GLN A 162 -19.77 17.53 -12.14
C GLN A 162 -18.56 16.80 -12.75
N GLN A 163 -18.47 16.69 -14.08
CA GLN A 163 -17.30 16.06 -14.73
C GLN A 163 -16.00 16.82 -14.47
N GLN A 164 -16.03 18.16 -14.46
CA GLN A 164 -14.84 18.95 -14.14
C GLN A 164 -14.40 18.72 -12.69
N ARG A 165 -15.34 18.70 -11.74
CA ARG A 165 -15.01 18.39 -10.34
C ARG A 165 -14.45 16.98 -10.17
N GLN A 166 -14.98 16.00 -10.90
CA GLN A 166 -14.48 14.64 -10.83
C GLN A 166 -13.07 14.51 -11.41
N LYS A 167 -12.79 15.16 -12.55
CA LYS A 167 -11.42 15.20 -13.12
C LYS A 167 -10.42 15.88 -12.20
N GLU A 168 -10.81 17.00 -11.59
CA GLU A 168 -9.96 17.71 -10.63
C GLU A 168 -9.70 16.85 -9.37
N TYR A 169 -10.72 16.12 -8.91
CA TYR A 169 -10.60 15.19 -7.80
C TYR A 169 -9.68 14.01 -8.13
N ASP A 170 -9.82 13.41 -9.31
CA ASP A 170 -8.97 12.31 -9.77
C ASP A 170 -7.51 12.75 -9.92
N GLU A 171 -7.26 13.94 -10.44
CA GLU A 171 -5.91 14.51 -10.56
C GLU A 171 -5.26 14.76 -9.19
N LYS A 172 -6.01 15.36 -8.24
CA LYS A 172 -5.53 15.58 -6.86
C LYS A 172 -5.24 14.26 -6.16
N THR A 173 -6.12 13.28 -6.30
CA THR A 173 -5.98 11.93 -5.74
C THR A 173 -4.74 11.25 -6.31
N TYR A 174 -4.58 11.27 -7.65
CA TYR A 174 -3.41 10.72 -8.33
C TYR A 174 -2.11 11.36 -7.84
N ARG A 175 -2.05 12.70 -7.81
CA ARG A 175 -0.85 13.43 -7.39
C ARG A 175 -0.47 13.10 -5.93
N PHE A 176 -1.46 13.03 -5.05
CA PHE A 176 -1.23 12.69 -3.64
C PHE A 176 -0.72 11.25 -3.47
N LEU A 177 -1.37 10.28 -4.12
CA LEU A 177 -1.03 8.86 -3.99
C LEU A 177 0.33 8.52 -4.60
N TYR A 178 0.63 9.03 -5.79
CA TYR A 178 1.79 8.58 -6.56
C TYR A 178 3.03 9.46 -6.40
N ILE A 179 2.86 10.71 -5.96
CA ILE A 179 3.99 11.63 -5.79
C ILE A 179 4.18 11.95 -4.31
N THR A 180 3.16 12.48 -3.64
CA THR A 180 3.31 12.96 -2.26
C THR A 180 3.57 11.81 -1.29
N THR A 181 2.84 10.70 -1.40
CA THR A 181 2.97 9.54 -0.51
C THR A 181 4.37 8.93 -0.50
N PRO A 182 4.95 8.46 -1.62
CA PRO A 182 6.28 7.83 -1.60
C PRO A 182 7.38 8.82 -1.21
N VAL A 183 7.29 10.09 -1.63
CA VAL A 183 8.25 11.13 -1.21
C VAL A 183 8.19 11.37 0.30
N SER A 184 6.99 11.41 0.87
CA SER A 184 6.81 11.58 2.31
C SER A 184 7.39 10.38 3.08
N ILE A 185 7.06 9.15 2.67
CA ILE A 185 7.58 7.93 3.33
C ILE A 185 9.13 7.87 3.20
N PHE A 186 9.69 8.26 2.06
CA PHE A 186 11.14 8.36 1.89
C PHE A 186 11.76 9.41 2.80
N GLN A 187 11.14 10.60 2.92
CA GLN A 187 11.60 11.64 3.82
C GLN A 187 11.58 11.18 5.29
N LEU A 188 10.54 10.46 5.72
CA LEU A 188 10.47 9.83 7.04
C LEU A 188 11.64 8.85 7.23
N ALA A 189 11.89 7.97 6.27
CA ALA A 189 13.01 7.02 6.36
C ALA A 189 14.39 7.71 6.48
N VAL A 190 14.59 8.83 5.77
CA VAL A 190 15.80 9.66 5.90
C VAL A 190 15.88 10.27 7.30
N CYS A 191 14.79 10.84 7.80
CA CYS A 191 14.72 11.45 9.14
C CYS A 191 15.06 10.44 10.26
N LEU A 192 14.58 9.20 10.19
CA LEU A 192 14.97 8.12 11.12
C LEU A 192 16.47 7.79 11.09
N THR A 193 17.15 8.05 9.98
CA THR A 193 18.57 7.76 9.80
C THR A 193 19.47 8.90 10.31
N ILE A 194 18.94 10.13 10.41
CA ILE A 194 19.70 11.32 10.84
C ILE A 194 20.36 11.13 12.20
N PRO A 195 19.69 10.63 13.27
CA PRO A 195 20.34 10.45 14.57
C PRO A 195 21.62 9.61 14.51
N CYS A 196 21.62 8.52 13.74
CA CYS A 196 22.79 7.66 13.56
C CYS A 196 23.91 8.37 12.79
N MET A 197 23.58 9.15 11.76
CA MET A 197 24.55 9.96 11.02
C MET A 197 25.16 11.04 11.92
N VAL A 198 24.33 11.71 12.72
CA VAL A 198 24.77 12.72 13.69
C VAL A 198 25.72 12.10 14.72
N TRP A 199 25.40 10.90 15.24
CA TRP A 199 26.28 10.19 16.17
C TRP A 199 27.65 9.87 15.56
N THR A 200 27.69 9.32 14.35
CA THR A 200 28.96 8.98 13.68
C THR A 200 29.81 10.21 13.35
N VAL A 201 29.18 11.29 12.90
CA VAL A 201 29.85 12.56 12.59
C VAL A 201 30.34 13.25 13.87
N LEU A 202 29.51 13.36 14.91
CA LEU A 202 29.92 13.97 16.19
C LEU A 202 31.01 13.15 16.88
N GLY A 203 30.93 11.81 16.83
CA GLY A 203 31.94 10.92 17.39
C GLY A 203 33.31 11.09 16.72
N SER A 204 33.34 11.32 15.39
CA SER A 204 34.59 11.53 14.66
C SER A 204 35.13 12.96 14.80
N LEU A 205 34.28 13.99 14.77
CA LEU A 205 34.71 15.39 14.83
C LEU A 205 35.20 15.82 16.22
N LEU A 206 34.61 15.31 17.29
CA LEU A 206 34.94 15.77 18.64
C LEU A 206 36.23 15.16 19.19
N GLY A 207 36.98 14.40 18.37
CA GLY A 207 38.27 13.80 18.75
C GLY A 207 38.15 12.85 19.95
N GLY A 208 36.94 12.36 20.22
CA GLY A 208 36.66 11.46 21.32
C GLY A 208 37.24 10.07 21.05
N VAL A 209 37.34 9.29 22.12
CA VAL A 209 37.68 7.86 22.01
C VAL A 209 36.70 7.23 21.03
N ASN A 210 37.20 6.69 19.91
CA ASN A 210 36.38 5.98 18.95
C ASN A 210 35.85 4.71 19.64
N VAL A 211 34.62 4.79 20.13
CA VAL A 211 33.96 3.74 20.92
C VAL A 211 33.94 2.43 20.14
N ASP A 212 33.65 2.48 18.84
CA ASP A 212 33.65 1.31 17.97
C ASP A 212 35.02 0.67 17.87
N GLN A 213 36.05 1.46 17.57
CA GLN A 213 37.41 0.94 17.49
C GLN A 213 37.85 0.36 18.83
N THR A 214 37.50 1.02 19.94
CA THR A 214 37.83 0.60 21.30
C THR A 214 37.16 -0.72 21.66
N LEU A 215 35.89 -0.90 21.30
CA LEU A 215 35.15 -2.14 21.51
C LEU A 215 35.64 -3.26 20.59
N VAL A 216 35.99 -2.96 19.34
CA VAL A 216 36.58 -3.94 18.42
C VAL A 216 37.95 -4.41 18.96
N THR A 217 38.80 -3.48 19.37
CA THR A 217 40.11 -3.82 19.95
C THR A 217 39.95 -4.57 21.26
N ALA A 218 39.00 -4.21 22.11
CA ALA A 218 38.67 -4.95 23.33
C ALA A 218 38.19 -6.38 23.03
N ASN A 219 37.31 -6.55 22.04
CA ASN A 219 36.79 -7.85 21.64
C ASN A 219 37.91 -8.75 21.07
N VAL A 220 38.76 -8.21 20.18
CA VAL A 220 39.94 -8.94 19.69
C VAL A 220 40.91 -9.23 20.84
N GLY A 221 41.05 -8.30 21.77
CA GLY A 221 41.89 -8.42 22.96
C GLY A 221 41.47 -9.51 23.94
N SER A 222 40.19 -9.86 23.97
CA SER A 222 39.68 -10.99 24.75
C SER A 222 40.32 -12.33 24.33
N LYS A 223 40.80 -12.42 23.08
CA LYS A 223 41.48 -13.61 22.53
C LYS A 223 42.99 -13.58 22.68
N LEU A 224 43.57 -12.47 23.14
CA LEU A 224 45.01 -12.33 23.36
C LEU A 224 45.43 -13.01 24.68
N ASP A 225 46.72 -13.36 24.73
CA ASP A 225 47.39 -13.87 25.93
C ASP A 225 47.35 -12.86 27.10
N HIS A 226 47.47 -13.35 28.33
CA HIS A 226 47.29 -12.59 29.57
C HIS A 226 48.21 -11.36 29.68
N ALA A 227 49.43 -11.42 29.13
CA ALA A 227 50.36 -10.29 29.13
C ALA A 227 49.89 -9.17 28.18
N SER A 228 49.55 -9.51 26.94
CA SER A 228 49.06 -8.57 25.93
C SER A 228 47.71 -7.96 26.32
N ARG A 229 46.85 -8.75 26.96
CA ARG A 229 45.57 -8.28 27.49
C ARG A 229 45.75 -7.21 28.56
N ARG A 230 46.70 -7.38 29.49
CA ARG A 230 47.02 -6.36 30.51
C ARG A 230 47.52 -5.05 29.90
N LYS A 231 48.40 -5.13 28.90
CA LYS A 231 48.89 -3.93 28.19
C LYS A 231 47.75 -3.20 27.48
N LEU A 232 46.89 -3.94 26.78
CA LEU A 232 45.73 -3.38 26.12
C LEU A 232 44.76 -2.72 27.11
N HIS A 233 44.49 -3.34 28.27
CA HIS A 233 43.65 -2.72 29.30
C HIS A 233 44.26 -1.44 29.87
N ALA A 234 45.57 -1.39 30.05
CA ALA A 234 46.25 -0.17 30.49
C ALA A 234 46.07 0.96 29.46
N GLU A 235 46.30 0.68 28.18
CA GLU A 235 46.11 1.64 27.08
C GLU A 235 44.64 2.11 26.95
N LEU A 236 43.66 1.21 27.08
CA LEU A 236 42.24 1.57 27.11
C LEU A 236 41.89 2.44 28.31
N SER A 237 42.41 2.12 29.49
CA SER A 237 42.15 2.90 30.72
C SER A 237 42.72 4.31 30.62
N GLU A 238 43.89 4.45 29.98
CA GLU A 238 44.54 5.74 29.74
C GLU A 238 43.77 6.56 28.70
N ALA A 239 43.37 5.94 27.59
CA ALA A 239 42.49 6.57 26.60
C ALA A 239 41.15 7.02 27.20
N ALA A 240 40.55 6.20 28.07
CA ALA A 240 39.31 6.53 28.76
C ALA A 240 39.47 7.69 29.76
N ARG A 241 40.65 7.86 30.38
CA ARG A 241 40.96 9.02 31.25
C ARG A 241 41.24 10.29 30.45
N ALA A 242 41.81 10.17 29.25
CA ALA A 242 42.03 11.30 28.34
C ALA A 242 40.73 11.84 27.72
N SER A 243 39.67 11.01 27.68
CA SER A 243 38.31 11.43 27.29
C SER A 243 37.73 12.38 28.33
N GLN A 244 37.64 13.67 27.99
CA GLN A 244 36.78 14.62 28.70
C GLN A 244 35.30 14.24 28.46
N TRP A 245 34.40 14.60 29.40
CA TRP A 245 32.97 14.22 29.67
C TRP A 245 31.97 14.25 28.48
N LYS A 246 32.47 14.33 27.27
CA LYS A 246 31.74 14.54 26.03
C LYS A 246 31.09 13.23 25.58
N THR A 247 31.71 12.07 25.79
CA THR A 247 31.25 10.82 25.16
C THR A 247 29.91 10.33 25.73
N SER A 248 29.76 10.25 27.06
CA SER A 248 28.51 9.82 27.68
C SER A 248 27.36 10.79 27.40
N SER A 249 27.66 12.10 27.42
CA SER A 249 26.69 13.17 27.16
C SER A 249 26.22 13.16 25.71
N LEU A 250 27.14 12.99 24.75
CA LEU A 250 26.82 12.83 23.33
C LEU A 250 25.96 11.59 23.09
N TYR A 251 26.21 10.49 23.80
CA TYR A 251 25.43 9.27 23.66
C TYR A 251 24.00 9.45 24.18
N LEU A 252 23.83 10.15 25.31
CA LEU A 252 22.50 10.52 25.81
C LEU A 252 21.78 11.46 24.84
N LEU A 253 22.48 12.43 24.25
CA LEU A 253 21.91 13.29 23.20
C LEU A 253 21.46 12.46 21.99
N PHE A 254 22.27 11.50 21.56
CA PHE A 254 21.90 10.55 20.50
C PHE A 254 20.63 9.77 20.85
N LYS A 255 20.50 9.25 22.07
CA LYS A 255 19.28 8.55 22.54
C LYS A 255 18.05 9.47 22.57
N ILE A 256 18.23 10.74 22.95
CA ILE A 256 17.16 11.75 22.89
C ILE A 256 16.72 11.97 21.44
N LEU A 257 17.68 12.12 20.51
CA LEU A 257 17.38 12.27 19.08
C LEU A 257 16.67 11.04 18.50
N LEU A 258 17.09 9.83 18.88
CA LEU A 258 16.42 8.58 18.50
C LEU A 258 14.99 8.45 19.04
N CYS A 259 14.68 9.11 20.16
CA CYS A 259 13.32 9.17 20.70
C CYS A 259 12.49 10.26 20.00
N ALA A 260 13.07 11.44 19.79
CA ALA A 260 12.39 12.59 19.20
C ALA A 260 12.02 12.35 17.72
N ALA A 261 12.89 11.70 16.94
CA ALA A 261 12.66 11.43 15.52
C ALA A 261 11.36 10.65 15.24
N PRO A 262 11.12 9.43 15.78
CA PRO A 262 9.90 8.67 15.52
C PRO A 262 8.65 9.37 16.07
N ILE A 263 8.76 10.15 17.15
CA ILE A 263 7.63 10.94 17.67
C ILE A 263 7.25 12.04 16.69
N ALA A 264 8.23 12.83 16.22
CA ALA A 264 7.99 13.89 15.25
C ALA A 264 7.39 13.33 13.95
N GLU A 265 7.90 12.19 13.49
CA GLU A 265 7.38 11.49 12.32
C GLU A 265 5.96 10.95 12.52
N ALA A 266 5.66 10.35 13.67
CA ALA A 266 4.31 9.89 14.01
C ALA A 266 3.31 11.06 13.99
N LEU A 267 3.71 12.23 14.51
CA LEU A 267 2.89 13.44 14.45
C LEU A 267 2.66 13.92 13.00
N VAL A 268 3.68 13.87 12.14
CA VAL A 268 3.52 14.21 10.70
C VAL A 268 2.54 13.24 10.02
N VAL A 269 2.68 11.93 10.25
CA VAL A 269 1.77 10.93 9.68
C VAL A 269 0.34 11.16 10.18
N TYR A 270 0.17 11.36 11.49
CA TYR A 270 -1.14 11.50 12.13
C TYR A 270 -1.86 12.81 11.76
N HIS A 271 -1.15 13.94 11.72
CA HIS A 271 -1.75 15.26 11.49
C HIS A 271 -1.78 15.68 10.01
N SER A 272 -0.87 15.18 9.17
CA SER A 272 -0.76 15.62 7.77
C SER A 272 -1.22 14.55 6.79
N LEU A 273 -0.65 13.35 6.84
CA LEU A 273 -0.86 12.34 5.79
C LEU A 273 -2.19 11.61 5.95
N LEU A 274 -2.55 11.23 7.18
CA LEU A 274 -3.75 10.46 7.46
C LEU A 274 -5.04 11.26 7.18
N PRO A 275 -5.17 12.55 7.58
CA PRO A 275 -6.35 13.35 7.26
C PRO A 275 -6.48 13.59 5.76
N GLN A 276 -5.39 13.91 5.06
CA GLN A 276 -5.41 14.08 3.60
C GLN A 276 -5.87 12.80 2.88
N THR A 277 -5.48 11.63 3.38
CA THR A 277 -5.94 10.35 2.81
C THR A 277 -7.43 10.13 3.06
N ARG A 278 -7.93 10.49 4.25
CA ARG A 278 -9.36 10.37 4.59
C ARG A 278 -10.25 11.34 3.80
N ASP A 279 -9.78 12.55 3.54
CA ASP A 279 -10.49 13.53 2.70
C ASP A 279 -10.59 13.06 1.23
N LEU A 280 -9.65 12.20 0.80
CA LEU A 280 -9.64 11.54 -0.51
C LEU A 280 -10.46 10.24 -0.54
N ILE A 281 -11.03 9.80 0.57
CA ILE A 281 -12.07 8.78 0.53
C ILE A 281 -13.34 9.54 0.20
N PRO A 282 -13.89 9.42 -1.03
CA PRO A 282 -15.08 10.17 -1.41
C PRO A 282 -16.13 9.84 -0.38
N ASN A 283 -16.51 10.84 0.41
CA ASN A 283 -17.34 10.67 1.59
C ASN A 283 -18.51 9.76 1.24
N SER A 284 -18.41 8.48 1.62
CA SER A 284 -19.56 7.62 1.82
C SER A 284 -20.26 8.07 3.10
N GLN A 285 -20.40 9.37 3.32
CA GLN A 285 -21.28 9.90 4.33
C GLN A 285 -22.69 9.48 3.93
N PRO A 286 -23.40 8.72 4.78
CA PRO A 286 -24.78 8.30 4.52
C PRO A 286 -25.80 9.46 4.68
N ALA A 287 -25.36 10.71 4.68
CA ALA A 287 -26.23 11.87 4.78
C ALA A 287 -26.73 12.25 3.38
N ASP A 288 -28.04 12.15 3.17
CA ASP A 288 -28.82 12.61 2.00
C ASP A 288 -28.92 11.76 0.73
N ASN A 289 -28.51 10.49 0.74
CA ASN A 289 -28.84 9.59 -0.38
C ASN A 289 -30.22 8.92 -0.28
N LYS A 290 -31.15 9.44 0.53
CA LYS A 290 -32.51 8.89 0.65
C LYS A 290 -33.35 9.12 -0.62
N GLN A 291 -33.10 10.19 -1.38
CA GLN A 291 -33.81 10.48 -2.63
C GLN A 291 -33.23 9.76 -3.87
N ASN A 292 -31.92 9.48 -3.89
CA ASN A 292 -31.29 8.80 -5.04
C ASN A 292 -31.45 7.27 -4.99
N ILE A 293 -31.67 6.70 -3.80
CA ILE A 293 -32.01 5.27 -3.65
C ILE A 293 -33.42 4.98 -4.22
N ASP A 294 -34.36 5.93 -4.17
CA ASP A 294 -35.71 5.77 -4.76
C ASP A 294 -35.72 5.83 -6.29
N HIS A 295 -34.72 6.48 -6.91
CA HIS A 295 -34.55 6.46 -8.37
C HIS A 295 -33.81 5.22 -8.86
N LEU A 296 -32.81 4.75 -8.11
CA LEU A 296 -32.09 3.50 -8.43
C LEU A 296 -32.90 2.24 -8.14
N SER A 297 -33.80 2.24 -7.15
CA SER A 297 -34.76 1.15 -6.92
C SER A 297 -35.74 1.03 -8.09
N LYS A 298 -36.26 2.16 -8.62
CA LYS A 298 -37.11 2.18 -9.82
C LYS A 298 -36.40 1.66 -11.07
N ILE A 299 -35.11 1.95 -11.25
CA ILE A 299 -34.30 1.43 -12.37
C ILE A 299 -33.99 -0.06 -12.18
N SER A 300 -33.74 -0.50 -10.94
CA SER A 300 -33.57 -1.92 -10.61
C SER A 300 -34.86 -2.72 -10.82
N ASP A 301 -36.02 -2.14 -10.50
CA ASP A 301 -37.32 -2.79 -10.70
C ASP A 301 -37.67 -2.90 -12.18
N THR A 302 -37.26 -1.94 -13.01
CA THR A 302 -37.43 -2.03 -14.46
C THR A 302 -36.46 -3.02 -15.10
N LEU A 303 -35.21 -3.12 -14.66
CA LEU A 303 -34.27 -4.17 -15.10
C LEU A 303 -34.70 -5.57 -14.66
N ASN A 304 -35.28 -5.71 -13.46
CA ASN A 304 -35.83 -6.96 -12.97
C ASN A 304 -37.12 -7.37 -13.72
N ASN A 305 -37.89 -6.41 -14.22
CA ASN A 305 -39.05 -6.69 -15.06
C ASN A 305 -38.67 -7.06 -16.51
N VAL A 306 -37.59 -6.48 -17.06
CA VAL A 306 -37.01 -6.91 -18.34
C VAL A 306 -36.38 -8.31 -18.24
N GLY A 307 -35.87 -8.69 -17.06
CA GLY A 307 -35.42 -10.05 -16.77
C GLY A 307 -36.55 -11.08 -16.68
N LYS A 308 -37.74 -10.67 -16.24
CA LYS A 308 -38.91 -11.55 -16.08
C LYS A 308 -39.70 -11.77 -17.36
N GLU A 309 -39.70 -10.84 -18.31
CA GLU A 309 -40.32 -11.07 -19.63
C GLU A 309 -39.51 -12.01 -20.54
N ASN A 310 -38.29 -12.40 -20.14
CA ASN A 310 -37.45 -13.35 -20.90
C ASN A 310 -37.31 -14.73 -20.24
N GLU A 311 -37.97 -15.00 -19.11
CA GLU A 311 -37.92 -16.33 -18.47
C GLU A 311 -38.67 -17.42 -19.26
N THR A 312 -39.51 -17.05 -20.23
CA THR A 312 -40.09 -17.96 -21.23
C THR A 312 -39.19 -18.23 -22.45
N LEU A 313 -37.96 -17.69 -22.48
CA LEU A 313 -36.93 -17.95 -23.51
C LEU A 313 -35.70 -18.68 -22.95
N THR A 314 -35.86 -19.42 -21.85
CA THR A 314 -34.83 -20.19 -21.13
C THR A 314 -34.29 -21.43 -21.87
N SER A 315 -34.38 -21.49 -23.21
CA SER A 315 -33.81 -22.56 -24.04
C SER A 315 -32.96 -22.04 -25.21
N THR A 316 -32.19 -20.97 -24.98
CA THR A 316 -31.06 -20.63 -25.88
C THR A 316 -29.86 -20.17 -25.03
N ALA A 317 -29.24 -21.12 -24.34
CA ALA A 317 -28.06 -20.87 -23.50
C ALA A 317 -26.79 -20.48 -24.28
N ASN A 318 -26.82 -20.44 -25.61
CA ASN A 318 -25.71 -20.06 -26.48
C ASN A 318 -25.98 -18.75 -27.23
N GLN A 319 -26.54 -17.74 -26.57
CA GLN A 319 -26.73 -16.44 -27.21
C GLN A 319 -25.41 -15.67 -27.22
N SER A 320 -24.62 -15.90 -28.26
CA SER A 320 -23.54 -15.02 -28.64
C SER A 320 -24.10 -13.64 -28.95
N MET A 321 -23.73 -12.62 -28.18
CA MET A 321 -24.20 -11.25 -28.39
C MET A 321 -23.30 -10.56 -29.41
N ARG A 322 -23.89 -9.82 -30.34
CA ARG A 322 -23.16 -9.15 -31.42
C ARG A 322 -23.29 -7.64 -31.27
N LEU A 323 -22.18 -6.95 -31.05
CA LEU A 323 -22.13 -5.50 -30.82
C LEU A 323 -21.03 -4.86 -31.66
N ILE A 324 -21.21 -3.60 -32.03
CA ILE A 324 -20.16 -2.78 -32.61
C ILE A 324 -19.35 -2.16 -31.47
N CYS A 325 -18.04 -2.42 -31.44
CA CYS A 325 -17.10 -1.84 -30.50
C CYS A 325 -16.30 -0.72 -31.18
N GLY A 326 -16.42 0.49 -30.66
CA GLY A 326 -15.68 1.67 -31.08
C GLY A 326 -14.56 2.00 -30.10
N PHE A 327 -13.30 1.96 -30.56
CA PHE A 327 -12.13 2.34 -29.74
C PHE A 327 -11.17 3.25 -30.51
N THR A 328 -10.34 4.00 -29.78
CA THR A 328 -9.38 4.94 -30.37
C THR A 328 -7.96 4.53 -30.06
N THR A 329 -7.10 4.49 -31.08
CA THR A 329 -5.65 4.29 -30.91
C THR A 329 -4.91 5.59 -31.17
N ARG A 330 -3.91 5.90 -30.35
CA ARG A 330 -3.06 7.08 -30.53
C ARG A 330 -1.76 6.64 -31.19
N MET A 331 -1.51 7.14 -32.41
CA MET A 331 -0.22 7.05 -33.07
C MET A 331 0.51 8.39 -32.92
N PHE A 332 1.82 8.42 -33.12
CA PHE A 332 2.65 9.62 -32.92
C PHE A 332 2.16 10.89 -33.64
N THR A 333 1.43 10.73 -34.75
CA THR A 333 0.97 11.86 -35.58
C THR A 333 -0.55 11.97 -35.71
N ASN A 334 -1.33 10.99 -35.24
CA ASN A 334 -2.78 11.01 -35.42
C ASN A 334 -3.52 10.10 -34.41
N VAL A 335 -4.77 10.45 -34.11
CA VAL A 335 -5.70 9.60 -33.36
C VAL A 335 -6.62 8.89 -34.34
N GLN A 336 -6.46 7.58 -34.48
CA GLN A 336 -7.30 6.77 -35.36
C GLN A 336 -8.45 6.14 -34.56
N ARG A 337 -9.67 6.27 -35.07
CA ARG A 337 -10.87 5.66 -34.50
C ARG A 337 -11.23 4.42 -35.32
N TYR A 338 -11.50 3.31 -34.62
CA TYR A 338 -11.91 2.05 -35.22
C TYR A 338 -13.27 1.67 -34.66
N GLU A 339 -14.17 1.25 -35.55
CA GLU A 339 -15.45 0.65 -35.22
C GLU A 339 -15.46 -0.77 -35.80
N MET A 340 -15.63 -1.76 -34.94
CA MET A 340 -15.53 -3.18 -35.31
C MET A 340 -16.73 -3.95 -34.80
N GLU A 341 -17.28 -4.83 -35.62
CA GLU A 341 -18.30 -5.77 -35.19
C GLU A 341 -17.65 -6.90 -34.37
N CYS A 342 -18.10 -7.08 -33.14
CA CYS A 342 -17.58 -8.06 -32.20
C CYS A 342 -18.66 -9.03 -31.75
N LEU A 343 -18.29 -10.30 -31.70
CA LEU A 343 -19.09 -11.37 -31.11
C LEU A 343 -18.62 -11.59 -29.67
N PHE A 344 -19.54 -11.49 -28.72
CA PHE A 344 -19.30 -11.70 -27.29
C PHE A 344 -19.83 -13.07 -26.90
N THR A 345 -18.93 -13.94 -26.47
CA THR A 345 -19.25 -15.29 -26.00
C THR A 345 -18.90 -15.40 -24.53
N THR A 346 -19.76 -16.05 -23.74
CA THR A 346 -19.38 -16.42 -22.38
C THR A 346 -18.30 -17.48 -22.46
N GLU A 347 -17.26 -17.34 -21.65
CA GLU A 347 -16.32 -18.43 -21.46
C GLU A 347 -17.09 -19.54 -20.73
N ASP A 348 -17.44 -20.59 -21.46
CA ASP A 348 -18.10 -21.76 -20.89
C ASP A 348 -17.10 -22.38 -19.93
N LEU A 349 -17.27 -22.12 -18.63
CA LEU A 349 -16.56 -22.91 -17.62
C LEU A 349 -16.86 -24.37 -17.95
N PRO A 350 -15.85 -25.23 -18.16
CA PRO A 350 -16.07 -26.63 -18.49
C PRO A 350 -17.03 -27.19 -17.46
N GLU A 351 -18.23 -27.54 -17.94
CA GLU A 351 -19.29 -28.03 -17.08
C GLU A 351 -18.68 -29.19 -16.27
N PRO A 352 -18.65 -29.10 -14.93
CA PRO A 352 -18.02 -30.13 -14.13
C PRO A 352 -18.68 -31.45 -14.52
N ALA A 353 -17.86 -32.39 -15.01
CA ALA A 353 -18.32 -33.69 -15.46
C ALA A 353 -19.36 -34.23 -14.48
N PRO A 354 -20.49 -34.77 -14.98
CA PRO A 354 -21.65 -35.11 -14.14
C PRO A 354 -21.20 -36.02 -13.00
N THR A 355 -20.99 -35.43 -11.82
CA THR A 355 -20.68 -36.19 -10.62
C THR A 355 -21.97 -36.84 -10.18
N ASP A 356 -22.01 -38.16 -10.29
CA ASP A 356 -23.17 -38.98 -9.96
C ASP A 356 -23.73 -38.67 -8.55
N LYS A 357 -25.00 -38.25 -8.54
CA LYS A 357 -25.98 -38.45 -7.45
C LYS A 357 -25.50 -38.11 -6.04
N GLU A 358 -25.50 -36.83 -5.69
CA GLU A 358 -25.54 -36.40 -4.28
C GLU A 358 -26.99 -36.02 -3.88
N PRO A 359 -27.51 -36.52 -2.74
CA PRO A 359 -28.93 -36.44 -2.39
C PRO A 359 -29.40 -35.01 -2.11
N SER A 360 -30.56 -34.72 -2.71
CA SER A 360 -31.44 -33.58 -2.48
C SER A 360 -31.66 -33.27 -0.99
N PHE A 361 -30.92 -32.30 -0.47
CA PHE A 361 -31.35 -31.47 0.66
C PHE A 361 -31.25 -30.00 0.22
N ALA A 362 -32.39 -29.43 -0.16
CA ALA A 362 -32.53 -28.02 -0.46
C ALA A 362 -32.86 -27.26 0.85
N PRO A 363 -31.92 -26.49 1.43
CA PRO A 363 -32.28 -25.52 2.46
C PRO A 363 -32.91 -24.27 1.81
N ASP A 364 -34.01 -23.80 2.38
CA ASP A 364 -34.75 -22.60 1.99
C ASP A 364 -33.84 -21.35 1.89
N ALA A 365 -33.49 -20.97 0.67
CA ALA A 365 -32.63 -19.82 0.35
C ALA A 365 -33.39 -18.49 0.21
N ARG A 366 -34.46 -18.26 1.00
CA ARG A 366 -35.32 -17.07 0.84
C ARG A 366 -34.90 -15.81 1.61
N ASN A 367 -33.82 -15.84 2.40
CA ASN A 367 -33.39 -14.68 3.19
C ASN A 367 -31.86 -14.51 3.22
N LEU A 368 -31.19 -14.54 2.06
CA LEU A 368 -29.79 -14.11 2.01
C LEU A 368 -29.74 -12.59 1.79
N PRO A 369 -29.25 -11.79 2.76
CA PRO A 369 -29.09 -10.36 2.58
C PRO A 369 -28.13 -10.07 1.42
N HIS A 370 -28.36 -8.95 0.72
CA HIS A 370 -27.59 -8.44 -0.42
C HIS A 370 -26.12 -8.07 -0.08
N THR A 371 -25.33 -9.00 0.45
CA THR A 371 -23.91 -8.83 0.79
C THR A 371 -23.01 -9.29 -0.36
N ALA A 372 -23.24 -8.76 -1.57
CA ALA A 372 -22.35 -8.97 -2.71
C ALA A 372 -22.04 -7.66 -3.46
N ARG A 373 -21.90 -6.56 -2.72
CA ARG A 373 -20.93 -5.51 -3.08
C ARG A 373 -19.63 -5.85 -2.34
N VAL A 374 -18.87 -6.83 -2.87
CA VAL A 374 -17.43 -6.85 -2.64
C VAL A 374 -16.87 -5.73 -3.54
N SER A 375 -17.19 -4.48 -3.21
CA SER A 375 -16.24 -3.56 -2.59
C SER A 375 -14.91 -3.67 -3.34
N GLN A 376 -14.89 -3.05 -4.51
CA GLN A 376 -13.67 -2.54 -5.10
C GLN A 376 -13.01 -1.71 -3.99
N VAL A 377 -12.10 -2.34 -3.23
CA VAL A 377 -11.33 -1.68 -2.18
C VAL A 377 -10.64 -0.54 -2.89
N SER A 378 -11.12 0.68 -2.64
CA SER A 378 -10.57 1.85 -3.31
C SER A 378 -9.09 1.87 -2.94
N HIS A 379 -8.21 2.09 -3.92
CA HIS A 379 -6.76 2.13 -3.67
C HIS A 379 -6.42 3.02 -2.46
N VAL A 380 -7.21 4.07 -2.24
CA VAL A 380 -7.15 4.97 -1.08
C VAL A 380 -7.23 4.23 0.27
N GLN A 381 -8.10 3.22 0.42
CA GLN A 381 -8.19 2.42 1.65
C GLN A 381 -6.90 1.63 1.93
N VAL A 382 -6.20 1.15 0.89
CA VAL A 382 -4.92 0.46 1.05
C VAL A 382 -3.87 1.42 1.62
N TYR A 383 -3.86 2.67 1.15
CA TYR A 383 -2.95 3.70 1.69
C TYR A 383 -3.33 4.15 3.10
N GLU A 384 -4.63 4.24 3.44
CA GLU A 384 -5.04 4.49 4.83
C GLU A 384 -4.53 3.39 5.76
N CYS A 385 -4.72 2.12 5.40
CA CYS A 385 -4.18 0.98 6.13
C CYS A 385 -2.65 1.05 6.24
N LEU A 386 -1.96 1.41 5.16
CA LEU A 386 -0.51 1.58 5.14
C LEU A 386 -0.05 2.65 6.14
N TYR A 387 -0.71 3.81 6.17
CA TYR A 387 -0.37 4.88 7.11
C TYR A 387 -0.67 4.52 8.55
N LEU A 388 -1.73 3.75 8.82
CA LEU A 388 -2.01 3.21 10.16
C LEU A 388 -0.94 2.21 10.62
N ILE A 389 -0.48 1.34 9.73
CA ILE A 389 0.63 0.41 10.00
C ILE A 389 1.91 1.20 10.28
N LEU A 390 2.22 2.20 9.45
CA LEU A 390 3.40 3.05 9.62
C LEU A 390 3.35 3.82 10.95
N LEU A 391 2.19 4.40 11.30
CA LEU A 391 1.98 5.09 12.56
C LEU A 391 2.19 4.14 13.76
N THR A 392 1.65 2.93 13.69
CA THR A 392 1.80 1.91 14.74
C THR A 392 3.27 1.52 14.91
N LEU A 393 3.99 1.32 13.81
CA LEU A 393 5.43 1.03 13.82
C LEU A 393 6.23 2.17 14.46
N LEU A 394 5.95 3.43 14.10
CA LEU A 394 6.63 4.61 14.66
C LEU A 394 6.37 4.76 16.16
N LEU A 395 5.14 4.53 16.62
CA LEU A 395 4.80 4.54 18.04
C LEU A 395 5.52 3.43 18.82
N ALA A 396 5.57 2.21 18.26
CA ALA A 396 6.31 1.11 18.87
C ALA A 396 7.80 1.43 18.98
N LEU A 397 8.40 2.03 17.94
CA LEU A 397 9.78 2.52 17.98
C LEU A 397 9.99 3.58 19.05
N ALA A 398 9.09 4.57 19.13
CA ALA A 398 9.18 5.65 20.12
C ALA A 398 9.16 5.09 21.55
N VAL A 399 8.28 4.13 21.84
CA VAL A 399 8.22 3.46 23.16
C VAL A 399 9.51 2.68 23.45
N ASN A 400 10.01 1.92 22.48
CA ASN A 400 11.26 1.17 22.64
C ASN A 400 12.47 2.09 22.88
N ASN A 401 12.54 3.21 22.15
CA ASN A 401 13.61 4.19 22.29
C ASN A 401 13.50 4.97 23.61
N ALA A 402 12.30 5.30 24.05
CA ALA A 402 12.05 5.89 25.36
C ALA A 402 12.47 4.92 26.49
N ALA A 403 12.13 3.64 26.38
CA ALA A 403 12.54 2.63 27.34
C ALA A 403 14.07 2.46 27.37
N SER A 404 14.73 2.39 26.21
CA SER A 404 16.20 2.36 26.11
C SER A 404 16.83 3.60 26.75
N LEU A 405 16.33 4.80 26.44
CA LEU A 405 16.79 6.05 27.04
C LEU A 405 16.66 6.03 28.57
N LEU A 406 15.52 5.60 29.11
CA LEU A 406 15.30 5.50 30.56
C LEU A 406 16.24 4.49 31.22
N VAL A 407 16.49 3.34 30.59
CA VAL A 407 17.46 2.34 31.07
C VAL A 407 18.87 2.93 31.11
N TRP A 408 19.28 3.65 30.06
CA TRP A 408 20.59 4.29 30.01
C TRP A 408 20.74 5.43 31.03
N LEU A 409 19.72 6.28 31.18
CA LEU A 409 19.68 7.32 32.21
C LEU A 409 19.76 6.71 33.61
N ALA A 410 19.00 5.65 33.89
CA ALA A 410 19.02 4.95 35.17
C ALA A 410 20.40 4.32 35.44
N ARG A 411 21.02 3.67 34.45
CA ARG A 411 22.36 3.08 34.60
C ARG A 411 23.44 4.13 34.85
N LEU A 412 23.38 5.26 34.16
CA LEU A 412 24.35 6.34 34.34
C LEU A 412 24.13 7.10 35.67
N SER A 413 22.90 7.18 36.16
CA SER A 413 22.55 7.87 37.41
C SER A 413 22.77 6.98 38.66
N CYS A 414 22.40 5.70 38.58
CA CYS A 414 22.46 4.74 39.69
C CYS A 414 23.83 4.05 39.75
N ARG A 415 24.88 4.83 39.96
CA ARG A 415 26.23 4.30 40.02
C ARG A 415 26.48 3.50 41.29
N PRO A 416 26.99 2.25 41.21
CA PRO A 416 27.36 1.50 42.40
C PRO A 416 28.50 2.22 43.15
N ARG A 417 28.42 2.28 44.48
CA ARG A 417 29.40 2.97 45.35
C ARG A 417 30.85 2.55 45.07
N GLN A 418 31.07 1.28 44.73
CA GLN A 418 32.40 0.74 44.40
C GLN A 418 33.05 1.37 43.15
N LEU A 419 32.26 2.02 42.29
CA LEU A 419 32.72 2.68 41.06
C LEU A 419 32.54 4.19 41.13
N ALA A 420 32.22 4.77 42.30
CA ALA A 420 31.93 6.20 42.46
C ALA A 420 33.08 7.09 41.99
N ASP A 421 34.32 6.66 42.20
CA ASP A 421 35.53 7.41 41.88
C ASP A 421 35.95 7.33 40.40
N LEU A 422 35.39 6.39 39.63
CA LEU A 422 35.73 6.24 38.23
C LEU A 422 35.21 7.46 37.43
N HIS A 423 35.79 7.83 36.31
CA HIS A 423 35.21 8.88 35.46
C HIS A 423 33.89 8.43 34.80
N LEU A 424 32.95 9.34 34.52
CA LEU A 424 31.64 8.98 33.94
C LEU A 424 31.79 8.31 32.56
N ASP A 425 32.68 8.83 31.71
CA ASP A 425 32.96 8.24 30.39
C ASP A 425 33.58 6.84 30.48
N ALA A 426 34.49 6.62 31.44
CA ALA A 426 35.08 5.31 31.65
C ALA A 426 34.04 4.29 32.13
N TYR A 427 33.10 4.73 32.97
CA TYR A 427 31.96 3.91 33.38
C TYR A 427 30.98 3.64 32.23
N PHE A 428 30.71 4.63 31.39
CA PHE A 428 29.94 4.45 30.17
C PHE A 428 30.58 3.42 29.23
N LEU A 429 31.89 3.52 28.97
CA LEU A 429 32.63 2.54 28.16
C LEU A 429 32.59 1.13 28.76
N LEU A 430 32.67 1.01 30.09
CA LEU A 430 32.50 -0.27 30.79
C LEU A 430 31.10 -0.85 30.62
N LEU A 431 30.05 -0.01 30.68
CA LEU A 431 28.67 -0.44 30.44
C LEU A 431 28.47 -0.90 28.99
N MET A 432 28.97 -0.13 28.03
CA MET A 432 28.93 -0.50 26.60
C MET A 432 29.70 -1.79 26.32
N ALA A 433 30.88 -1.95 26.92
CA ALA A 433 31.67 -3.17 26.81
C ALA A 433 30.96 -4.36 27.47
N ARG A 434 30.28 -4.17 28.59
CA ARG A 434 29.49 -5.21 29.25
C ARG A 434 28.38 -5.74 28.35
N GLU A 435 27.65 -4.85 27.68
CA GLU A 435 26.55 -5.27 26.81
C GLU A 435 27.04 -5.97 25.55
N ASN A 436 28.14 -5.51 24.96
CA ASN A 436 28.61 -6.01 23.67
C ASN A 436 29.61 -7.17 23.76
N ALA A 437 30.46 -7.19 24.78
CA ALA A 437 31.51 -8.20 24.97
C ALA A 437 31.19 -9.21 26.09
N GLY A 438 30.10 -9.02 26.82
CA GLY A 438 29.65 -9.92 27.88
C GLY A 438 30.29 -9.67 29.25
N LEU A 439 29.81 -10.42 30.26
CA LEU A 439 30.19 -10.25 31.66
C LEU A 439 31.66 -10.64 31.94
N ASP A 440 32.17 -11.64 31.22
CA ASP A 440 33.54 -12.16 31.41
C ASP A 440 34.60 -11.09 31.14
N PHE A 441 34.35 -10.23 30.14
CA PHE A 441 35.24 -9.12 29.83
C PHE A 441 35.31 -8.10 30.98
N VAL A 442 34.16 -7.78 31.58
CA VAL A 442 34.05 -6.80 32.66
C VAL A 442 34.70 -7.30 33.95
N THR A 443 34.53 -8.60 34.26
CA THR A 443 35.18 -9.21 35.43
C THR A 443 36.69 -9.29 35.27
N ALA A 444 37.20 -9.45 34.04
CA ALA A 444 38.64 -9.37 33.77
C ALA A 444 39.18 -7.94 33.98
N LEU A 445 38.42 -6.91 33.59
CA LEU A 445 38.80 -5.51 33.80
C LEU A 445 38.82 -5.13 35.29
N SER A 446 37.78 -5.49 36.05
CA SER A 446 37.68 -5.13 37.48
C SER A 446 38.77 -5.78 38.34
N ARG A 447 39.22 -6.99 38.01
CA ARG A 447 40.33 -7.67 38.70
C ARG A 447 41.70 -7.06 38.42
N GLY A 448 41.86 -6.37 37.28
CA GLY A 448 43.12 -5.73 36.91
C GLY A 448 43.51 -4.58 37.84
N ASP A 449 42.53 -3.80 38.29
CA ASP A 449 42.76 -2.65 39.17
C ASP A 449 43.03 -3.06 40.63
N ALA A 450 42.39 -4.11 41.14
CA ALA A 450 42.57 -4.57 42.51
C ALA A 450 44.03 -4.98 42.81
N LYS A 451 44.70 -5.66 41.87
CA LYS A 451 46.11 -6.09 42.04
C LYS A 451 47.11 -4.94 41.96
N ARG A 452 46.74 -3.80 41.37
CA ARG A 452 47.63 -2.62 41.29
C ARG A 452 47.66 -1.85 42.62
N GLY A 453 46.63 -1.98 43.46
CA GLY A 453 46.61 -1.43 44.82
C GLY A 453 47.51 -2.19 45.81
N GLU A 454 47.61 -3.52 45.68
CA GLU A 454 48.39 -4.34 46.62
C GLU A 454 49.90 -4.23 46.38
N HIS A 455 50.37 -4.20 45.13
CA HIS A 455 51.81 -4.08 44.84
C HIS A 455 52.40 -2.68 45.07
N GLY A 456 51.56 -1.67 45.35
CA GLY A 456 52.02 -0.33 45.73
C GLY A 456 52.41 -0.21 47.21
N LEU A 457 52.08 -1.20 48.04
CA LEU A 457 52.36 -1.20 49.49
C LEU A 457 53.61 -1.99 49.91
N GLU A 458 54.23 -2.76 49.01
CA GLU A 458 55.45 -3.55 49.32
C GLU A 458 56.76 -2.94 48.80
N ALA A 459 56.73 -1.74 48.19
CA ALA A 459 57.92 -1.10 47.60
C ALA A 459 58.47 0.10 48.39
N THR A 460 58.03 0.27 49.64
CA THR A 460 58.59 1.24 50.58
C THR A 460 59.00 0.50 51.86
N ASP A 461 60.07 -0.27 51.78
CA ASP A 461 60.93 -0.65 52.90
C ASP A 461 62.37 -0.83 52.40
#